data_AF-A0A952JZK4-F1
#
_entry.id   AF-A0A952JZK4-F1
#
_cell.length_a   1.000
_cell.length_b   1.000
_cell.length_c   1.000
_cell.angle_alpha   90.00
_cell.angle_beta   90.00
_cell.angle_gamma   90.00
#
_symmetry.space_group_name_H-M   'P 1'
#
loop_
_entity.id
_entity.type
_entity.pdbx_description
1 polymer ?
#
loop_
_entity_poly.entity_id
_entity_poly.type
_entity_poly.pdbx_seq_one_letter_code
_entity_poly.pdbx_strand_id
1 'polypeptide(L)' 'MAIHTESAPTAVVAPPTPGRSDAELSVEGLWKVFGAKASDVARDDSMERLSVQDIKKKTGCAVAVRDVS' A
#
# COMPACT_ATOMS: atom_id res chain seq x y z
N MET A 1 40.79 -36.62 -26.97
CA MET A 1 40.00 -35.38 -27.16
C MET A 1 38.53 -35.74 -27.14
N ALA A 2 37.84 -35.52 -26.02
CA ALA A 2 36.38 -35.48 -25.96
C ALA A 2 36.01 -34.63 -24.75
N ILE A 3 35.55 -33.42 -25.04
CA ILE A 3 35.04 -32.44 -24.08
C ILE A 3 33.69 -32.92 -23.58
N HIS A 4 33.54 -33.12 -22.27
CA HIS A 4 32.22 -33.10 -21.64
C HIS A 4 31.97 -31.68 -21.17
N THR A 5 31.04 -31.05 -21.85
CA THR A 5 30.45 -29.75 -21.57
C THR A 5 29.80 -29.74 -20.20
N GLU A 6 30.21 -28.77 -19.38
CA GLU A 6 29.64 -28.42 -18.08
C GLU A 6 28.16 -28.01 -18.24
N SER A 7 27.27 -28.65 -17.47
CA SER A 7 25.86 -28.28 -17.37
C SER A 7 25.74 -26.90 -16.73
N ALA A 8 25.26 -25.93 -17.51
CA ALA A 8 24.91 -24.60 -17.01
C ALA A 8 23.89 -24.70 -15.85
N PRO A 9 24.00 -23.87 -14.80
CA PRO A 9 23.02 -23.86 -13.73
C PRO A 9 21.67 -23.39 -14.26
N THR A 10 20.62 -24.18 -14.04
CA THR A 10 19.23 -23.76 -14.24
C THR A 10 18.99 -22.52 -13.39
N ALA A 11 18.87 -21.35 -14.04
CA ALA A 11 18.38 -20.15 -13.38
C ALA A 11 16.95 -20.42 -12.91
N VAL A 12 16.74 -20.33 -11.60
CA VAL A 12 15.39 -20.33 -11.01
C VAL A 12 14.69 -19.08 -11.51
N VAL A 13 13.72 -19.25 -12.41
CA VAL A 13 12.86 -18.15 -12.84
C VAL A 13 12.03 -17.73 -11.64
N ALA A 14 12.30 -16.54 -11.11
CA ALA A 14 11.46 -15.95 -10.07
C ALA A 14 10.05 -15.75 -10.63
N PRO A 15 8.98 -16.02 -9.84
CA PRO A 15 7.62 -15.76 -10.29
C PRO A 15 7.47 -14.28 -10.67
N PRO A 16 6.67 -13.97 -11.70
CA PRO A 16 6.46 -12.59 -12.10
C PRO A 16 5.85 -11.83 -10.91
N THR A 17 6.47 -10.71 -10.54
CA THR A 17 5.85 -9.75 -9.61
C THR A 17 4.60 -9.21 -10.30
N PRO A 18 3.40 -9.36 -9.71
CA PRO A 18 2.18 -8.81 -10.29
C PRO A 18 2.36 -7.30 -10.50
N GLY A 19 2.13 -6.83 -11.72
CA GLY A 19 2.05 -5.40 -11.99
C GLY A 19 0.77 -4.83 -11.39
N ARG A 20 0.73 -3.52 -11.12
CA ARG A 20 -0.48 -2.83 -10.64
C ARG A 20 -1.73 -3.07 -11.51
N SER A 21 -1.57 -3.42 -12.79
CA SER A 21 -2.66 -3.77 -13.70
C SER A 21 -3.21 -5.20 -13.54
N ASP A 22 -2.52 -6.05 -12.78
CA ASP A 22 -2.94 -7.42 -12.43
C ASP A 22 -3.80 -7.44 -11.15
N ALA A 23 -3.95 -6.27 -10.51
CA ALA A 23 -4.77 -6.06 -9.32
C ALA A 23 -6.25 -6.30 -9.61
N GLU A 24 -6.88 -7.24 -8.89
CA GLU A 24 -8.33 -7.40 -8.91
C GLU A 24 -9.05 -6.21 -8.22
N LEU A 25 -8.34 -5.49 -7.34
CA LEU A 25 -8.85 -4.33 -6.61
C LEU A 25 -7.72 -3.29 -6.44
N SER A 26 -7.92 -2.09 -6.97
CA SER A 26 -7.06 -0.93 -6.69
C SER A 26 -7.84 0.09 -5.85
N VAL A 27 -7.29 0.44 -4.69
CA VAL A 27 -7.86 1.45 -3.79
C VAL A 27 -6.88 2.59 -3.65
N GLU A 28 -7.34 3.78 -4.00
CA GLU A 28 -6.60 5.03 -3.81
C GLU A 28 -7.13 5.77 -2.59
N GLY A 29 -6.23 6.42 -1.86
CA GLY A 29 -6.59 7.27 -0.73
C GLY A 29 -7.12 6.53 0.49
N LEU A 30 -6.75 5.26 0.73
CA LEU A 30 -7.18 4.56 1.95
C LEU A 30 -6.51 5.17 3.19
N TRP A 31 -7.33 5.52 4.19
CA TRP A 31 -6.87 6.16 5.43
C TRP A 31 -6.85 5.20 6.60
N LYS A 32 -5.76 5.23 7.35
CA LYS A 32 -5.65 4.62 8.66
C LYS A 32 -5.58 5.71 9.72
N VAL A 33 -6.62 5.78 10.55
CA VAL A 33 -6.75 6.79 11.60
C VAL A 33 -6.50 6.17 12.96
N PHE A 34 -5.68 6.81 13.78
CA PHE A 34 -5.36 6.39 15.14
C PHE A 34 -5.76 7.48 16.15
N GLY A 35 -6.44 7.08 17.22
CA GLY A 35 -6.82 7.96 18.33
C GLY A 35 -8.20 7.62 18.87
N ALA A 36 -8.55 8.19 20.03
CA ALA A 36 -9.82 7.94 20.70
C ALA A 36 -11.05 8.34 19.87
N LYS A 37 -10.87 9.25 18.91
CA LYS A 37 -11.93 9.78 18.01
C LYS A 37 -11.78 9.29 16.57
N ALA A 38 -11.06 8.19 16.33
CA ALA A 38 -10.83 7.68 14.98
C ALA A 38 -12.14 7.34 14.25
N SER A 39 -13.14 6.86 14.98
CA SER A 39 -14.47 6.56 14.42
C SER A 39 -15.24 7.80 13.99
N ASP A 40 -15.06 8.94 14.66
CA ASP A 40 -15.67 10.21 14.25
C ASP A 40 -15.02 10.73 12.97
N VAL A 41 -13.69 10.62 12.85
CA VAL A 41 -12.97 11.00 11.63
C VAL A 41 -13.45 10.18 10.42
N ALA A 42 -13.70 8.87 10.60
CA ALA A 42 -14.14 7.99 9.53
C ALA A 42 -15.61 8.20 9.11
N ARG A 43 -16.42 8.92 9.90
CA ARG A 43 -17.84 9.20 9.61
C ARG A 43 -18.09 10.61 9.10
N ASP A 44 -17.06 11.45 9.06
CA ASP A 44 -17.16 12.86 8.69
C ASP A 44 -16.44 13.11 7.37
N ASP A 45 -17.19 13.20 6.28
CA ASP A 45 -16.69 13.48 4.93
C ASP A 45 -15.98 14.86 4.83
N SER A 46 -16.26 15.79 5.75
CA SER A 46 -15.52 17.06 5.81
C SER A 46 -14.06 16.85 6.18
N MET A 47 -13.68 15.69 6.74
CA MET A 47 -12.30 15.39 7.09
C MET A 47 -11.47 14.96 5.88
N GLU A 48 -12.07 14.42 4.82
CA GLU A 48 -11.35 13.90 3.64
C GLU A 48 -10.54 14.97 2.90
N ARG A 49 -11.00 16.23 2.92
CA ARG A 49 -10.35 17.36 2.23
C ARG A 49 -9.31 18.07 3.07
N LEU A 50 -9.17 17.69 4.34
CA LEU A 50 -8.23 18.34 5.25
C LEU A 50 -6.84 17.71 5.15
N SER A 51 -5.81 18.52 5.40
CA SER A 51 -4.48 17.98 5.56
C SER A 51 -4.42 17.10 6.82
N VAL A 52 -3.53 16.11 6.82
CA VAL A 52 -3.26 15.26 8.01
C VAL A 52 -2.97 16.12 9.25
N GLN A 53 -2.31 17.26 9.07
CA GLN A 53 -1.97 18.17 10.16
C GLN A 53 -3.22 18.85 10.74
N ASP A 54 -4.18 19.22 9.90
CA ASP A 54 -5.42 19.88 10.33
C ASP A 54 -6.38 18.88 10.97
N ILE A 55 -6.44 17.63 10.48
CA ILE A 55 -7.18 16.55 11.14
C ILE A 55 -6.59 16.31 12.53
N LYS A 56 -5.26 16.26 12.66
CA LYS A 56 -4.60 16.11 13.96
C LYS A 56 -4.88 17.27 14.91
N LYS A 57 -4.85 18.52 14.43
CA LYS A 57 -5.19 19.69 15.27
C LYS A 57 -6.65 19.66 15.74
N LYS A 58 -7.58 19.28 14.85
CA LYS A 58 -9.03 19.30 15.13
C LYS A 58 -9.48 18.13 16.01
N THR A 59 -8.88 16.96 15.85
CA THR A 59 -9.37 15.71 16.45
C THR A 59 -8.39 15.08 17.44
N GLY A 60 -7.12 15.48 17.41
CA GLY A 60 -6.03 14.80 18.13
C GLY A 60 -5.62 13.46 17.51
N CYS A 61 -6.28 13.00 16.43
CA CYS A 61 -6.00 11.73 15.79
C CYS A 61 -4.87 11.87 14.76
N ALA A 62 -4.05 10.81 14.62
CA ALA A 62 -3.05 10.71 13.57
C ALA A 62 -3.62 9.94 12.37
N VAL A 63 -3.45 10.47 11.16
CA VAL A 63 -3.91 9.84 9.91
C VAL A 63 -2.70 9.44 9.07
N ALA A 64 -2.69 8.22 8.59
CA ALA A 64 -1.76 7.75 7.57
C ALA A 64 -2.53 7.37 6.31
N VAL A 65 -2.06 7.83 5.15
CA VAL A 65 -2.65 7.50 3.85
C VAL A 65 -1.85 6.36 3.22
N ARG A 66 -2.54 5.38 2.62
CA ARG A 66 -1.93 4.27 1.91
C ARG A 66 -2.76 3.93 0.67
N ASP A 67 -2.17 3.95 -0.51
CA ASP A 67 -2.78 3.34 -1.70
C ASP A 67 -2.44 1.85 -1.75
N VAL A 68 -3.40 1.00 -2.12
CA VAL A 68 -3.21 -0.45 -2.27
C VAL A 68 -3.68 -0.91 -3.65
N SER A 69 -2.93 -1.84 -4.23
CA SER A 69 -3.15 -2.42 -5.55
C SER A 69 -2.76 -3.89 -5.47
#